data_AF-A0A662KZ92-F1
#
_entry.id   AF-A0A662KZ92-F1
#
_cell.length_a   1.000
_cell.length_b   1.000
_cell.length_c   1.000
_cell.angle_alpha   90.00
_cell.angle_beta   90.00
_cell.angle_gamma   90.00
#
_symmetry.space_group_name_H-M   'P 1'
#
loop_
_entity.id
_entity.type
_entity.pdbx_description
1 polymer ?
#
loop_
_entity_poly.entity_id
_entity_poly.type
_entity_poly.pdbx_seq_one_letter_code
_entity_poly.pdbx_strand_id
1 'polypeptide(L)'
;MDSYIFWKEYGEEEGIRRAIKPLEVMLRDFPKIVIKDSAVDAICHGADLMAPGVLEVDGRVEGGRTVVLSTRRGEAVAIARALMGAKDMASSTHGVVADVERVIMDRGTYPKMWKSGDRQPEII
;
A
#
# COMPACT_ATOMS: atom_id res chain seq x y z
N MET A 1 -27.09 18.08 4.31
CA MET A 1 -26.54 19.17 5.14
C MET A 1 -26.48 18.74 6.61
N ASP A 2 -27.46 17.98 7.08
CA ASP A 2 -27.58 17.61 8.50
C ASP A 2 -26.56 16.59 9.06
N SER A 3 -26.05 15.64 8.27
CA SER A 3 -25.18 14.58 8.82
C SER A 3 -23.92 15.10 9.54
N TYR A 4 -23.38 16.23 9.09
CA TYR A 4 -22.21 16.84 9.74
C TYR A 4 -22.56 17.47 11.10
N ILE A 5 -23.73 18.10 11.18
CA ILE A 5 -24.23 18.71 12.43
C ILE A 5 -24.55 17.60 13.43
N PHE A 6 -25.28 16.57 13.01
CA PHE A 6 -25.58 15.42 13.86
C PHE A 6 -24.33 14.72 14.39
N TRP A 7 -23.28 14.58 13.57
CA TRP A 7 -22.00 14.07 14.04
C TRP A 7 -21.31 15.01 15.04
N LYS A 8 -21.26 16.32 14.75
CA LYS A 8 -20.52 17.29 15.58
C LYS A 8 -21.19 17.59 16.92
N GLU A 9 -22.50 17.74 16.92
CA GLU A 9 -23.27 18.18 18.09
C GLU A 9 -23.81 17.01 18.91
N TYR A 10 -24.14 15.89 18.25
CA TYR A 10 -24.83 14.76 18.87
C TYR A 10 -24.02 13.45 18.83
N GLY A 11 -22.85 13.43 18.17
CA GLY A 11 -21.98 12.25 18.08
C GLY A 11 -22.53 11.15 17.16
N GLU A 12 -23.59 11.43 16.38
CA GLU A 12 -24.21 10.43 15.51
C GLU A 12 -23.38 10.20 14.24
N GLU A 13 -22.67 9.07 14.19
CA GLU A 13 -21.74 8.79 13.08
C GLU A 13 -22.42 8.21 11.83
N GLU A 14 -23.64 7.70 11.94
CA GLU A 14 -24.25 6.87 10.88
C GLU A 14 -24.46 7.65 9.59
N GLY A 15 -24.90 8.91 9.69
CA GLY A 15 -25.06 9.82 8.55
C GLY A 15 -23.73 10.12 7.84
N ILE A 16 -22.65 10.32 8.60
CA ILE A 16 -21.32 10.62 8.05
C ILE A 16 -20.68 9.37 7.43
N ARG A 17 -20.76 8.20 8.08
CA ARG A 17 -20.23 6.93 7.53
C ARG A 17 -21.00 6.45 6.30
N ARG A 18 -22.26 6.87 6.13
CA ARG A 18 -22.98 6.67 4.87
C ARG A 18 -22.44 7.55 3.74
N ALA A 19 -22.14 8.82 4.04
CA ALA A 19 -21.70 9.79 3.04
C ALA A 19 -20.22 9.64 2.66
N ILE A 20 -19.33 9.40 3.63
CA ILE A 20 -17.89 9.26 3.43
C ILE A 20 -17.54 7.78 3.37
N LYS A 21 -16.98 7.35 2.25
CA LYS A 21 -16.53 5.98 2.04
C LYS A 21 -15.00 5.91 2.12
N PRO A 22 -14.45 4.77 2.58
CA PRO A 22 -13.02 4.54 2.52
C PRO A 22 -12.55 4.53 1.06
N LEU A 23 -11.34 5.03 0.82
CA LEU A 23 -10.81 5.20 -0.54
C LEU A 23 -10.69 3.86 -1.28
N GLU A 24 -10.51 2.77 -0.52
CA GLU A 24 -10.42 1.40 -1.00
C GLU A 24 -11.65 0.97 -1.81
N VAL A 25 -12.81 1.61 -1.59
CA VAL A 25 -14.02 1.35 -2.39
C VAL A 25 -13.78 1.70 -3.85
N MET A 26 -13.06 2.79 -4.15
CA MET A 26 -12.74 3.20 -5.52
C MET A 26 -11.67 2.31 -6.17
N LEU A 27 -10.86 1.62 -5.36
CA LEU A 27 -9.74 0.79 -5.82
C LEU A 27 -10.10 -0.69 -5.99
N ARG A 28 -11.37 -1.07 -5.79
CA ARG A 28 -11.80 -2.48 -5.74
C ARG A 28 -11.54 -3.23 -7.04
N ASP A 29 -11.73 -2.58 -8.18
CA ASP A 29 -11.67 -3.22 -9.49
C ASP A 29 -10.24 -3.30 -10.05
N PHE A 30 -9.28 -2.62 -9.41
CA PHE A 30 -7.88 -2.68 -9.78
C PHE A 30 -7.27 -4.02 -9.33
N PRO A 31 -6.41 -4.63 -10.15
CA PRO A 31 -5.60 -5.78 -9.72
C PRO A 31 -4.67 -5.37 -8.58
N LYS A 32 -4.52 -6.26 -7.60
CA LYS A 32 -3.80 -5.97 -6.35
C LYS A 32 -2.53 -6.80 -6.21
N ILE A 33 -1.53 -6.21 -5.58
CA ILE A 33 -0.36 -6.91 -5.07
C ILE A 33 -0.35 -6.72 -3.55
N VAL A 34 -0.52 -7.81 -2.83
CA VAL A 34 -0.42 -7.80 -1.36
C VAL A 34 1.05 -7.81 -0.99
N ILE A 35 1.47 -6.85 -0.18
CA ILE A 35 2.86 -6.68 0.24
C ILE A 35 3.09 -7.13 1.68
N LYS A 36 4.33 -7.51 2.01
CA LYS A 36 4.75 -7.77 3.38
C LYS A 36 4.70 -6.49 4.20
N ASP A 37 4.29 -6.61 5.46
CA ASP A 37 4.27 -5.50 6.42
C ASP A 37 5.64 -4.80 6.54
N SER A 38 6.75 -5.54 6.38
CA SER A 38 8.11 -4.99 6.38
C SER A 38 8.46 -4.09 5.20
N ALA A 39 7.71 -4.19 4.10
CA ALA A 39 7.89 -3.37 2.90
C ALA A 39 7.01 -2.11 2.90
N VAL A 40 5.96 -2.06 3.74
CA VAL A 40 4.96 -0.98 3.74
C VAL A 40 5.62 0.37 3.98
N ASP A 41 6.37 0.53 5.07
CA ASP A 41 6.99 1.81 5.40
C ASP A 41 8.00 2.27 4.35
N ALA A 42 8.76 1.34 3.76
CA ALA A 42 9.69 1.67 2.68
C ALA A 42 8.96 2.25 1.45
N ILE A 43 7.82 1.65 1.07
CA ILE A 43 6.98 2.14 -0.02
C ILE A 43 6.34 3.49 0.34
N CYS A 44 5.93 3.71 1.58
CA CYS A 44 5.47 5.03 2.04
C CYS A 44 6.54 6.13 1.92
N HIS A 45 7.82 5.75 1.89
CA HIS A 45 8.96 6.62 1.61
C HIS A 45 9.32 6.72 0.13
N GLY A 46 8.58 6.05 -0.76
CA GLY A 46 8.76 6.11 -2.22
C GLY A 46 9.69 5.03 -2.78
N ALA A 47 9.99 3.97 -2.02
CA ALA A 47 10.72 2.84 -2.57
C ALA A 47 9.83 2.00 -3.51
N ASP A 48 10.43 1.47 -4.58
CA ASP A 48 9.77 0.51 -5.46
C ASP A 48 9.57 -0.85 -4.79
N LEU A 49 8.60 -1.61 -5.28
CA LEU A 49 8.34 -2.95 -4.78
C LEU A 49 9.33 -3.94 -5.39
N MET A 50 10.13 -4.56 -4.52
CA MET A 50 11.02 -5.66 -4.87
C MET A 50 10.30 -7.00 -4.73
N ALA A 51 10.68 -8.01 -5.52
CA ALA A 51 10.08 -9.35 -5.50
C ALA A 51 9.97 -9.98 -4.10
N PRO A 52 10.98 -9.89 -3.21
CA PRO A 52 10.86 -10.42 -1.86
C PRO A 52 9.80 -9.74 -0.98
N GLY A 53 9.34 -8.54 -1.36
CA GLY A 53 8.29 -7.80 -0.67
C GLY A 53 6.87 -8.24 -1.04
N VAL A 54 6.71 -9.03 -2.09
CA VAL A 54 5.41 -9.58 -2.52
C VAL A 54 4.99 -10.71 -1.58
N LEU A 55 3.71 -10.73 -1.25
CA LEU A 55 3.08 -11.75 -0.44
C LEU A 55 2.07 -12.55 -1.26
N GLU A 56 1.19 -11.85 -1.98
CA GLU A 56 0.19 -12.42 -2.87
C GLU A 56 0.01 -11.49 -4.07
N VAL A 57 -0.31 -12.05 -5.24
CA VAL A 57 -0.51 -11.31 -6.48
C VAL A 57 -1.82 -11.73 -7.14
N ASP A 58 -2.63 -10.75 -7.54
CA ASP A 58 -3.84 -11.01 -8.32
C ASP A 58 -3.47 -11.57 -9.70
N GLY A 59 -4.14 -12.64 -10.13
CA GLY A 59 -3.87 -13.29 -11.42
C GLY A 59 -4.12 -12.39 -12.64
N ARG A 60 -4.81 -11.26 -12.47
CA ARG A 60 -5.05 -10.24 -13.49
C ARG A 60 -3.88 -9.26 -13.67
N VAL A 61 -2.82 -9.38 -12.88
CA VAL A 61 -1.62 -8.52 -13.01
C VAL A 61 -0.84 -8.88 -14.27
N GLU A 62 -0.59 -7.86 -15.09
CA GLU A 62 0.15 -7.93 -16.35
C GLU A 62 1.23 -6.83 -16.36
N GLY A 63 2.33 -7.07 -17.08
CA GLY A 63 3.38 -6.05 -17.23
C GLY A 63 2.84 -4.76 -17.88
N GLY A 64 3.26 -3.62 -17.36
CA GLY A 64 2.81 -2.28 -17.77
C GLY A 64 1.47 -1.84 -17.20
N ARG A 65 0.72 -2.74 -16.53
CA ARG A 65 -0.62 -2.46 -15.99
C ARG A 65 -0.53 -1.71 -14.66
N THR A 66 -1.47 -0.79 -14.44
CA THR A 66 -1.67 -0.13 -13.14
C THR A 66 -2.25 -1.12 -12.13
N VAL A 67 -1.60 -1.20 -10.97
CA VAL A 67 -1.92 -2.08 -9.85
C VAL A 67 -2.01 -1.29 -8.55
N VAL A 68 -2.69 -1.86 -7.57
CA VAL A 68 -2.74 -1.32 -6.20
C VAL A 68 -1.88 -2.19 -5.28
N LEU A 69 -0.93 -1.56 -4.60
CA LEU A 69 -0.20 -2.19 -3.51
C LEU A 69 -1.05 -2.10 -2.24
N SER A 70 -1.30 -3.23 -1.58
CA SER A 70 -2.12 -3.28 -0.38
C SER A 70 -1.51 -4.12 0.74
N THR A 71 -1.86 -3.81 1.98
CA THR A 71 -1.55 -4.71 3.11
C THR A 71 -2.44 -5.95 3.05
N ARG A 72 -2.12 -6.99 3.84
CA ARG A 72 -3.00 -8.17 3.98
C ARG A 72 -4.37 -7.82 4.59
N ARG A 73 -4.48 -6.70 5.30
CA ARG A 73 -5.75 -6.19 5.85
C ARG A 73 -6.60 -5.46 4.82
N GLY A 74 -6.09 -5.26 3.61
CA GLY A 74 -6.78 -4.58 2.52
C GLY A 74 -6.63 -3.07 2.53
N GLU A 75 -5.75 -2.50 3.36
CA GLU A 75 -5.42 -1.07 3.34
C GLU A 75 -4.62 -0.75 2.08
N ALA A 76 -5.00 0.32 1.38
CA ALA A 76 -4.29 0.75 0.19
C ALA A 76 -2.99 1.49 0.58
N VAL A 77 -1.86 0.98 0.11
CA VAL A 77 -0.53 1.54 0.40
C VAL A 77 -0.12 2.52 -0.69
N ALA A 78 -0.19 2.09 -1.95
CA ALA A 78 0.21 2.88 -3.11
C ALA A 78 -0.45 2.38 -4.40
N ILE A 79 -0.43 3.23 -5.42
CA ILE A 79 -0.68 2.87 -6.82
C ILE A 79 0.68 2.72 -7.49
N ALA A 80 0.83 1.66 -8.27
CA ALA A 80 2.08 1.31 -8.92
C ALA A 80 1.82 0.78 -10.33
N ARG A 81 2.88 0.73 -11.15
CA ARG A 81 2.90 0.06 -12.44
C ARG A 81 3.62 -1.26 -12.31
N ALA A 82 2.94 -2.37 -12.62
CA ALA A 82 3.58 -3.67 -12.62
C ALA A 82 4.63 -3.75 -13.74
N LEU A 83 5.82 -4.26 -13.43
CA LEU A 83 6.90 -4.44 -14.41
C LEU A 83 6.90 -5.84 -15.02
N MET A 84 6.17 -6.78 -14.42
CA MET A 84 6.03 -8.16 -14.86
C MET A 84 4.64 -8.71 -14.53
N GLY A 85 4.25 -9.81 -15.18
CA GLY A 85 2.96 -10.46 -14.95
C GLY A 85 2.91 -11.27 -13.65
N ALA A 86 1.70 -11.66 -13.23
CA ALA A 86 1.47 -12.38 -11.98
C ALA A 86 2.29 -13.68 -11.85
N LYS A 87 2.39 -14.47 -12.93
CA LYS A 87 3.15 -15.73 -12.95
C LYS A 87 4.64 -15.50 -12.73
N ASP A 88 5.20 -14.53 -13.45
CA ASP A 88 6.62 -14.21 -13.37
C ASP A 88 6.95 -13.65 -11.98
N MET A 89 6.09 -12.78 -11.45
CA MET A 89 6.21 -12.21 -10.11
C MET A 89 6.21 -13.30 -9.02
N ALA A 90 5.35 -14.31 -9.15
CA ALA A 90 5.29 -15.43 -8.21
C ALA A 90 6.55 -16.32 -8.24
N SER A 91 7.22 -16.42 -9.39
CA SER A 91 8.45 -17.20 -9.55
C SER A 91 9.73 -16.41 -9.25
N SER A 92 9.65 -15.09 -9.22
CA SER A 92 10.81 -14.20 -9.08
C SER A 92 11.25 -14.09 -7.62
N THR A 93 12.54 -14.30 -7.37
CA THR A 93 13.14 -14.17 -6.03
C THR A 93 13.92 -12.87 -5.84
N HIS A 94 14.16 -12.13 -6.92
CA HIS A 94 14.93 -10.89 -6.94
C HIS A 94 14.41 -9.93 -8.01
N GLY A 95 14.80 -8.65 -7.92
CA GLY A 95 14.45 -7.61 -8.89
C GLY A 95 13.23 -6.78 -8.49
N VAL A 96 13.02 -5.68 -9.23
CA VAL A 96 11.88 -4.76 -9.07
C VAL A 96 10.69 -5.37 -9.79
N VAL A 97 9.54 -5.46 -9.12
CA VAL A 97 8.31 -6.04 -9.68
C VAL A 97 7.23 -5.02 -9.95
N ALA A 98 7.25 -3.87 -9.26
CA ALA A 98 6.36 -2.76 -9.51
C ALA A 98 7.03 -1.42 -9.20
N ASP A 99 6.86 -0.46 -10.09
CA ASP A 99 7.31 0.93 -10.00
C ASP A 99 6.23 1.79 -9.33
N VAL A 100 6.56 2.46 -8.24
CA VAL A 100 5.59 3.19 -7.42
C VAL A 100 5.29 4.57 -8.01
N GLU A 101 4.07 4.75 -8.54
CA GLU A 101 3.65 6.01 -9.15
C GLU A 101 3.05 6.99 -8.12
N ARG A 102 2.30 6.48 -7.13
CA ARG A 102 1.64 7.32 -6.13
C ARG A 102 1.46 6.62 -4.79
N VAL A 103 2.09 7.15 -3.75
CA VAL A 103 1.87 6.73 -2.36
C VAL A 103 0.53 7.28 -1.85
N ILE A 104 -0.25 6.42 -1.18
CA ILE A 104 -1.54 6.75 -0.55
C ILE A 104 -1.40 6.77 0.97
N MET A 105 -0.76 5.75 1.54
CA MET A 105 -0.63 5.58 2.99
C MET A 105 0.39 6.56 3.59
N ASP A 106 0.06 7.10 4.75
CA ASP A 106 0.97 7.98 5.49
C ASP A 106 2.22 7.24 5.98
N ARG A 107 3.30 7.99 6.15
CA ARG A 107 4.56 7.46 6.69
C ARG A 107 4.39 7.17 8.19
N GLY A 108 5.02 6.10 8.68
CA GLY A 108 4.94 5.72 10.08
C GLY A 108 3.63 5.02 10.49
N THR A 109 2.69 4.76 9.57
CA THR A 109 1.55 3.86 9.82
C THR A 109 2.02 2.44 10.16
N TYR A 110 3.14 2.02 9.57
CA TYR A 110 3.85 0.78 9.88
C TYR A 110 5.26 1.09 10.39
N PRO A 111 5.84 0.25 11.28
CA PRO A 111 7.18 0.48 11.79
C PRO A 111 8.23 0.32 10.70
N LYS A 112 9.28 1.12 10.79
CA LYS A 112 10.44 1.03 9.90
C LYS A 112 11.18 -0.28 10.12
N MET A 113 11.09 -1.19 9.16
CA MET A 113 11.71 -2.54 9.24
C MET A 113 12.87 -2.75 8.26
N TRP A 114 13.22 -1.74 7.47
CA TRP A 114 14.36 -1.79 6.56
C TRP A 114 15.63 -1.31 7.26
N LYS A 115 16.73 -2.04 7.05
CA LYS A 115 18.03 -1.68 7.61
C LYS A 115 18.53 -0.40 6.94
N SER A 116 18.46 0.72 7.65
CA SER A 116 19.38 1.82 7.39
C SER A 116 20.74 1.37 7.95
N GLY A 117 21.81 1.48 7.17
CA GLY A 117 23.13 1.18 7.70
C GLY A 117 23.44 2.14 8.84
N ASP A 118 23.28 1.69 10.07
CA ASP A 118 23.69 2.47 11.24
C ASP A 118 25.21 2.64 11.18
N ARG A 119 25.66 3.88 10.95
CA ARG A 119 26.95 4.31 11.49
C ARG A 119 26.79 4.29 13.00
N GLN A 120 27.47 3.35 13.65
CA GLN A 120 27.66 3.41 15.10
C GLN A 120 28.31 4.76 15.43
N PRO A 121 27.78 5.56 16.38
CA PRO A 121 28.56 6.67 16.91
C PRO A 121 29.78 6.07 17.61
N GLU A 122 30.97 6.43 17.15
CA GLU A 122 32.22 6.16 17.87
C GLU A 122 32.09 6.77 19.27
N ILE A 123 32.08 5.91 20.29
CA ILE A 123 32.25 6.35 21.66
C ILE A 123 33.75 6.57 21.86
N ILE A 124 34.16 7.83 21.91
CA ILE A 124 35.44 8.29 22.47
C ILE A 124 35.36 8.29 24.00
#